data_AF-A0A1G9DGE5-F1
#
_entry.id   AF-A0A1G9DGE5-F1
#
_cell.length_a   1.000
_cell.length_b   1.000
_cell.length_c   1.000
_cell.angle_alpha   90.00
_cell.angle_beta   90.00
_cell.angle_gamma   90.00
#
_symmetry.space_group_name_H-M   'P 1'
#
loop_
_entity.id
_entity.type
_entity.pdbx_description
1 polymer ?
#
loop_
_entity_poly.entity_id
_entity_poly.type
_entity_poly.pdbx_seq_one_letter_code
_entity_poly.pdbx_strand_id
1 'polypeptide(L)'
;MILSARFSGDMIGKKTYCRAGREETQGPDVYPENSFAEISTFCKANHIRLSDYVEQREGKQIWEFLQGIWEAMKYSIDEGLSVTGILESGLNVERKAKYLYHQGHVGESPETRENRIVSAYAFAVNEQNAAAGTVVTAPTCGGENTVLSSCFR
;
A
#
# COMPACT_ATOMS: atom_id res chain seq x y z
N MET A 1 -3.98 -11.62 3.38
CA MET A 1 -3.20 -10.42 3.00
C MET A 1 -4.10 -9.21 3.29
N ILE A 2 -3.95 -8.55 4.43
CA ILE A 2 -4.87 -7.46 4.82
C ILE A 2 -4.15 -6.15 4.56
N LEU A 3 -4.54 -5.47 3.49
CA LEU A 3 -4.20 -4.08 3.24
C LEU A 3 -5.05 -3.20 4.17
N SER A 4 -4.45 -2.21 4.82
CA SER A 4 -5.16 -1.26 5.69
C SER A 4 -4.69 0.15 5.38
N ALA A 5 -5.62 1.06 5.06
CA ALA A 5 -5.31 2.46 4.79
C ALA A 5 -5.41 3.31 6.06
N ARG A 6 -4.38 4.11 6.35
CA ARG A 6 -4.46 5.17 7.37
C ARG A 6 -4.80 6.48 6.67
N PHE A 7 -6.04 6.93 6.81
CA PHE A 7 -6.42 8.31 6.45
C PHE A 7 -6.37 9.20 7.69
N SER A 8 -5.86 10.42 7.53
CA SER A 8 -5.98 11.46 8.55
C SER A 8 -7.46 11.84 8.71
N GLY A 9 -8.17 11.17 9.62
CA GLY A 9 -9.58 11.44 9.93
C GLY A 9 -10.41 10.20 10.23
N ASP A 10 -10.34 9.16 9.40
CA ASP A 10 -11.09 7.91 9.61
C ASP A 10 -10.40 6.72 8.93
N MET A 11 -10.12 5.68 9.72
CA MET A 11 -9.48 4.45 9.24
C MET A 11 -10.54 3.55 8.57
N ILE A 12 -10.69 3.61 7.24
CA ILE A 12 -11.56 2.70 6.49
C ILE A 12 -10.74 1.47 6.12
N GLY A 13 -10.74 0.49 7.02
CA GLY A 13 -10.08 -0.80 6.83
C GLY A 13 -10.18 -1.65 8.09
N LYS A 14 -10.66 -2.89 7.96
CA LYS A 14 -10.74 -3.86 9.06
C LYS A 14 -9.32 -4.28 9.49
N LYS A 15 -8.70 -3.55 10.42
CA LYS A 15 -7.93 -4.11 11.55
C LYS A 15 -7.52 -3.03 12.58
N THR A 16 -8.13 -3.18 13.75
CA THR A 16 -7.53 -3.15 15.10
C THR A 16 -6.49 -2.07 15.41
N TYR A 17 -6.95 -1.01 16.06
CA TYR A 17 -6.09 -0.12 16.84
C TYR A 17 -5.79 -0.78 18.20
N CYS A 18 -4.56 -1.23 18.42
CA CYS A 18 -4.08 -1.57 19.77
C CYS A 18 -3.85 -0.28 20.58
N ARG A 19 -4.93 0.28 21.15
CA ARG A 19 -4.80 1.08 22.37
C ARG A 19 -4.68 0.08 23.50
N ALA A 20 -3.62 0.17 24.30
CA ALA A 20 -3.44 -0.69 25.48
C ALA A 20 -4.75 -0.74 26.30
N GLY A 21 -5.45 -1.89 26.28
CA GLY A 21 -6.60 -2.17 27.16
C GLY A 21 -7.99 -2.37 26.55
N ARG A 22 -8.19 -2.72 25.27
CA ARG A 22 -9.49 -3.23 24.78
C ARG A 22 -9.36 -4.56 24.05
N GLU A 23 -10.28 -5.48 24.37
CA GLU A 23 -10.35 -6.85 23.86
C GLU A 23 -10.47 -6.90 22.33
N GLU A 24 -9.75 -7.84 21.71
CA GLU A 24 -9.77 -8.11 20.28
C GLU A 24 -11.15 -8.64 19.86
N THR A 25 -11.93 -7.84 19.15
CA THR A 25 -13.01 -8.41 18.33
C THR A 25 -12.38 -9.05 17.10
N GLN A 26 -12.08 -10.36 17.18
CA GLN A 26 -11.80 -11.17 16.01
C GLN A 26 -13.02 -11.12 15.09
N GLY A 27 -12.83 -10.62 13.87
CA GLY A 27 -13.86 -10.69 12.84
C GLY A 27 -14.22 -12.15 12.55
N PRO A 28 -15.38 -12.41 11.92
CA PRO A 28 -15.75 -13.75 11.50
C PRO A 28 -14.64 -14.35 10.63
N ASP A 29 -14.33 -15.62 10.82
CA ASP A 29 -13.35 -16.33 10.00
C ASP A 29 -13.92 -16.53 8.59
N VAL A 30 -13.43 -15.72 7.65
CA VAL A 30 -13.93 -15.67 6.26
C VAL A 30 -13.32 -16.78 5.41
N TYR A 31 -12.18 -17.35 5.81
CA TYR A 31 -11.43 -18.32 5.03
C TYR A 31 -11.37 -19.67 5.77
N PRO A 32 -12.11 -20.69 5.29
CA PRO A 32 -12.10 -22.00 5.94
C PRO A 32 -10.75 -22.74 5.77
N GLU A 33 -9.98 -22.42 4.75
CA GLU A 33 -8.66 -22.98 4.45
C GLU A 33 -7.55 -22.26 5.24
N ASN A 34 -6.67 -23.03 5.89
CA ASN A 34 -5.62 -22.49 6.77
C ASN A 34 -4.24 -22.45 6.12
N SER A 35 -4.12 -22.96 4.88
CA SER A 35 -2.86 -22.98 4.15
C SER A 35 -3.03 -22.57 2.69
N PHE A 36 -1.99 -21.97 2.12
CA PHE A 36 -1.97 -21.66 0.69
C PHE A 36 -2.11 -22.93 -0.18
N ALA A 37 -1.62 -24.07 0.31
CA ALA A 37 -1.73 -25.35 -0.40
C ALA A 37 -3.20 -25.80 -0.53
N GLU A 38 -4.00 -25.64 0.53
CA GLU A 38 -5.44 -25.91 0.50
C GLU A 38 -6.16 -24.97 -0.46
N ILE A 39 -5.89 -23.66 -0.38
CA ILE A 39 -6.48 -22.66 -1.29
C ILE A 39 -6.11 -22.96 -2.75
N SER A 40 -4.84 -23.29 -3.02
CA SER A 40 -4.36 -23.64 -4.37
C SER A 40 -5.07 -24.89 -4.90
N THR A 41 -5.27 -25.89 -4.05
CA THR A 41 -5.98 -27.12 -4.41
C THR A 41 -7.44 -26.83 -4.71
N PHE A 42 -8.11 -26.01 -3.89
CA PHE A 42 -9.48 -25.55 -4.12
C PHE A 42 -9.61 -24.80 -5.46
N CYS A 43 -8.73 -23.84 -5.72
CA CYS A 43 -8.75 -23.05 -6.95
C CYS A 43 -8.59 -23.96 -8.19
N LYS A 44 -7.65 -24.91 -8.13
CA LYS A 44 -7.42 -25.88 -9.21
C LYS A 44 -8.62 -26.81 -9.43
N ALA A 45 -9.19 -27.34 -8.34
CA ALA A 45 -10.33 -28.27 -8.41
C ALA A 45 -11.60 -27.60 -8.96
N ASN A 46 -11.79 -26.31 -8.67
CA ASN A 46 -12.96 -25.55 -9.12
C ASN A 46 -12.71 -24.77 -10.42
N HIS A 47 -11.52 -24.86 -11.02
CA HIS A 47 -11.12 -24.09 -12.21
C HIS A 47 -11.29 -22.56 -12.08
N ILE A 48 -11.06 -22.03 -10.88
CA ILE A 48 -11.17 -20.60 -10.57
C ILE A 48 -9.81 -19.98 -10.27
N ARG A 49 -9.68 -18.65 -10.45
CA ARG A 49 -8.48 -17.92 -10.05
C ARG A 49 -8.52 -17.60 -8.55
N LEU A 50 -7.36 -17.28 -7.98
CA LEU A 50 -7.26 -16.84 -6.60
C LEU A 50 -8.12 -15.58 -6.34
N SER A 51 -8.19 -14.65 -7.30
CA SER A 51 -9.05 -13.47 -7.23
C SER A 51 -10.53 -13.84 -7.09
N ASP A 52 -10.98 -14.83 -7.85
CA ASP A 52 -12.37 -15.26 -7.87
C ASP A 52 -12.72 -15.98 -6.57
N TYR A 53 -11.77 -16.76 -6.03
CA TYR A 53 -11.90 -17.37 -4.71
C TYR A 53 -12.02 -16.31 -3.59
N VAL A 54 -11.19 -15.26 -3.63
CA VAL A 54 -11.29 -14.14 -2.66
C VAL A 54 -12.62 -13.42 -2.79
N GLU A 55 -13.09 -13.13 -4.01
CA GLU A 55 -14.42 -12.54 -4.23
C GLU A 55 -15.54 -13.44 -3.69
N GLN A 56 -15.44 -14.76 -3.87
CA GLN A 56 -16.45 -15.71 -3.36
C GLN A 56 -16.51 -15.74 -1.83
N ARG A 57 -15.39 -15.51 -1.14
CA ARG A 57 -15.32 -15.54 0.33
C ARG A 57 -15.66 -14.19 0.96
N GLU A 58 -15.11 -13.10 0.43
CA GLU A 58 -15.28 -11.73 0.97
C GLU A 58 -16.51 -11.01 0.40
N GLY A 59 -17.02 -11.46 -0.74
CA GLY A 59 -18.08 -10.81 -1.51
C GLY A 59 -17.58 -9.71 -2.45
N LYS A 60 -18.46 -9.24 -3.35
CA LYS A 60 -18.11 -8.26 -4.40
C LYS A 60 -17.69 -6.88 -3.87
N GLN A 61 -18.07 -6.53 -2.65
CA GLN A 61 -17.66 -5.29 -1.98
C GLN A 61 -16.14 -5.18 -1.79
N ILE A 62 -15.42 -6.30 -1.87
CA ILE A 62 -13.95 -6.29 -1.83
C ILE A 62 -13.35 -5.42 -2.94
N TRP A 63 -13.98 -5.36 -4.12
CA TRP A 63 -13.48 -4.56 -5.23
C TRP A 63 -13.61 -3.06 -4.99
N GLU A 64 -14.73 -2.62 -4.42
CA GLU A 64 -14.92 -1.22 -4.01
C GLU A 64 -13.92 -0.82 -2.92
N PHE A 65 -13.68 -1.72 -1.96
CA PHE A 65 -12.68 -1.50 -0.92
C PHE A 65 -11.25 -1.41 -1.49
N LEU A 66 -10.87 -2.33 -2.39
CA LEU A 66 -9.57 -2.32 -3.06
C LEU A 66 -9.40 -1.09 -3.95
N GLN A 67 -10.48 -0.63 -4.61
CA GLN A 67 -10.49 0.62 -5.35
C GLN A 67 -10.22 1.81 -4.42
N GLY A 68 -10.86 1.87 -3.25
CA GLY A 68 -10.61 2.92 -2.26
C GLY A 68 -9.15 2.95 -1.77
N ILE A 69 -8.57 1.76 -1.53
CA ILE A 69 -7.14 1.62 -1.22
C ILE A 69 -6.28 2.15 -2.37
N TRP A 70 -6.60 1.79 -3.61
CA TRP A 70 -5.87 2.23 -4.79
C TRP A 70 -5.90 3.75 -4.97
N GLU A 71 -7.05 4.38 -4.77
CA GLU A 71 -7.17 5.84 -4.81
C GLU A 71 -6.34 6.51 -3.71
N ALA A 72 -6.34 5.95 -2.50
CA ALA A 72 -5.54 6.45 -1.39
C ALA A 72 -4.04 6.31 -1.63
N MET A 73 -3.60 5.20 -2.24
CA MET A 73 -2.22 4.98 -2.66
C MET A 73 -1.79 6.05 -3.66
N LYS A 74 -2.58 6.29 -4.71
CA LYS A 74 -2.32 7.36 -5.69
C LYS A 74 -2.24 8.73 -5.03
N TYR A 75 -3.19 9.04 -4.15
CA TYR A 75 -3.22 10.30 -3.43
C TYR A 75 -1.95 10.52 -2.59
N SER A 76 -1.51 9.49 -1.85
CA SER A 76 -0.29 9.58 -1.04
C SER A 76 0.98 9.82 -1.87
N ILE A 77 1.07 9.24 -3.06
CA ILE A 77 2.18 9.47 -3.99
C ILE A 77 2.13 10.90 -4.52
N ASP A 78 0.96 11.36 -4.99
CA ASP A 78 0.81 12.69 -5.59
C ASP A 78 1.17 13.79 -4.59
N GLU A 79 0.67 13.67 -3.36
CA GLU A 79 1.04 14.55 -2.25
C GLU A 79 2.56 14.50 -1.99
N GLY A 80 3.14 13.30 -1.85
CA GLY A 80 4.58 13.14 -1.60
C GLY A 80 5.47 13.67 -2.73
N LEU A 81 5.02 13.64 -3.98
CA LEU A 81 5.72 14.21 -5.14
C LEU A 81 5.53 15.73 -5.27
N SER A 82 4.47 16.29 -4.70
CA SER A 82 4.19 17.72 -4.78
C SER A 82 4.98 18.54 -3.73
N VAL A 83 5.24 17.95 -2.57
CA VAL A 83 5.83 18.61 -1.39
C VAL A 83 7.37 18.62 -1.44
N THR A 84 7.96 19.71 -0.97
CA THR A 84 9.41 19.88 -0.79
C THR A 84 9.73 20.41 0.60
N GLY A 85 10.97 20.28 1.04
CA GLY A 85 11.45 20.81 2.31
C GLY A 85 12.03 19.74 3.22
N ILE A 86 12.13 20.05 4.51
CA ILE A 86 12.69 19.17 5.52
C ILE A 86 11.55 18.40 6.20
N LEU A 87 11.75 17.11 6.43
CA LEU A 87 10.81 16.28 7.20
C LEU A 87 10.81 16.69 8.68
N GLU A 88 9.62 16.79 9.26
CA GLU A 88 9.38 17.16 10.66
C GLU A 88 9.73 16.03 11.66
N SER A 89 10.68 15.15 11.32
CA SER A 89 11.08 14.00 12.13
C SER A 89 12.18 14.31 13.16
N GLY A 90 12.61 15.57 13.26
CA GLY A 90 13.73 15.99 14.12
C GLY A 90 15.12 15.59 13.61
N LEU A 91 15.22 14.88 12.48
CA LEU A 91 16.47 14.40 11.90
C LEU A 91 17.01 15.27 10.74
N ASN A 92 16.46 16.46 10.51
CA ASN A 92 16.88 17.38 9.43
C ASN A 92 17.07 16.70 8.05
N VAL A 93 16.17 15.77 7.72
CA VAL A 93 16.21 15.01 6.47
C VAL A 93 15.40 15.75 5.41
N GLU A 94 16.01 16.04 4.27
CA GLU A 94 15.33 16.64 3.13
C GLU A 94 14.47 15.64 2.37
N ARG A 95 13.31 16.13 1.88
CA ARG A 95 12.45 15.42 0.94
C ARG A 95 13.11 15.33 -0.43
N LYS A 96 13.17 14.13 -1.00
CA LYS A 96 13.85 13.78 -2.25
C LYS A 96 12.90 13.28 -3.33
N ALA A 97 11.67 12.89 -2.98
CA ALA A 97 10.72 12.30 -3.92
C ALA A 97 10.50 13.15 -5.19
N LYS A 98 10.15 14.43 -5.02
CA LYS A 98 9.95 15.38 -6.12
C LYS A 98 11.18 15.57 -6.99
N TYR A 99 12.35 15.69 -6.35
CA TYR A 99 13.63 15.85 -7.02
C TYR A 99 13.93 14.65 -7.92
N LEU A 100 13.81 13.43 -7.37
CA LEU A 100 14.05 12.20 -8.11
C LEU A 100 13.07 12.02 -9.27
N TYR A 101 11.82 12.44 -9.13
CA TYR A 101 10.82 12.35 -10.19
C TYR A 101 11.15 13.25 -11.39
N HIS A 102 11.54 14.51 -11.13
CA HIS A 102 11.81 15.50 -12.19
C HIS A 102 13.23 15.46 -12.76
N GLN A 103 14.22 14.93 -12.02
CA GLN A 103 15.60 14.90 -12.50
C GLN A 103 15.89 13.71 -13.42
N GLY A 104 15.49 13.83 -14.68
CA GLY A 104 16.09 13.03 -15.75
C GLY A 104 17.52 13.48 -16.04
N HIS A 105 18.42 12.53 -16.28
CA HIS A 105 19.77 12.83 -16.75
C HIS A 105 19.84 12.73 -18.28
N VAL A 106 20.62 13.62 -18.90
CA VAL A 106 20.87 13.56 -20.34
C VAL A 106 21.65 12.27 -20.64
N GLY A 107 21.09 11.40 -21.48
CA GLY A 107 21.65 10.08 -21.78
C GLY A 107 21.20 8.94 -20.85
N GLU A 108 20.18 9.17 -20.01
CA GLU A 108 19.58 8.14 -19.16
C GLU A 108 18.97 7.00 -20.00
N SER A 109 19.28 5.74 -19.66
CA SER A 109 18.66 4.58 -20.30
C SER A 109 17.20 4.42 -19.86
N PRO A 110 16.35 3.77 -20.68
CA PRO A 110 14.95 3.51 -20.30
C PRO A 110 14.82 2.77 -18.96
N GLU A 111 15.69 1.81 -18.69
CA GLU A 111 15.68 1.02 -17.45
C GLU A 111 16.08 1.86 -16.24
N THR A 112 17.06 2.75 -16.42
CA THR A 112 17.50 3.68 -15.37
C THR A 112 16.38 4.66 -15.02
N ARG A 113 15.68 5.16 -16.05
CA ARG A 113 14.51 6.03 -15.89
C ARG A 113 13.37 5.32 -15.15
N GLU A 114 13.05 4.08 -15.51
CA GLU A 114 12.05 3.28 -14.80
C GLU A 114 12.42 3.12 -13.32
N ASN A 115 13.65 2.70 -13.03
CA ASN A 115 14.14 2.52 -11.66
C ASN A 115 14.10 3.82 -10.85
N ARG A 116 14.42 4.95 -11.47
CA ARG A 116 14.36 6.28 -10.84
C ARG A 116 12.92 6.68 -10.51
N ILE A 117 11.98 6.48 -11.44
CA ILE A 117 10.56 6.79 -11.22
C ILE A 117 9.99 5.91 -10.10
N VAL A 118 10.29 4.61 -10.13
CA VAL A 118 9.91 3.67 -9.08
C VAL A 118 10.47 4.09 -7.71
N SER A 119 11.75 4.47 -7.68
CA SER A 119 12.39 4.98 -6.46
C SER A 119 11.72 6.27 -5.97
N ALA A 120 11.34 7.18 -6.87
CA ALA A 120 10.65 8.41 -6.52
C ALA A 120 9.29 8.15 -5.83
N TYR A 121 8.52 7.17 -6.32
CA TYR A 121 7.26 6.76 -5.68
C TYR A 121 7.49 6.16 -4.29
N ALA A 122 8.52 5.33 -4.13
CA ALA A 122 8.89 4.78 -2.82
C ALA A 122 9.28 5.88 -1.81
N PHE A 123 10.03 6.90 -2.26
CA PHE A 123 10.36 8.06 -1.44
C PHE A 123 9.11 8.89 -1.09
N ALA A 124 8.20 9.11 -2.04
CA ALA A 124 6.98 9.90 -1.82
C ALA A 124 6.14 9.34 -0.66
N VAL A 125 5.88 8.03 -0.67
CA VAL A 125 5.11 7.35 0.39
C VAL A 125 5.84 7.37 1.73
N ASN A 126 7.15 7.09 1.72
CA ASN A 126 7.95 7.09 2.95
C ASN A 126 8.02 8.48 3.60
N GLU A 127 8.22 9.52 2.80
CA GLU A 127 8.23 10.91 3.26
C GLU A 127 6.86 11.33 3.79
N GLN A 128 5.78 10.86 3.17
CA GLN A 128 4.43 11.13 3.65
C GLN A 128 4.13 10.41 4.96
N ASN A 129 4.57 9.15 5.11
CA ASN A 129 4.49 8.43 6.38
C ASN A 129 5.30 9.15 7.49
N ALA A 130 6.50 9.63 7.17
CA ALA A 130 7.37 10.35 8.11
C ALA A 130 6.80 11.71 8.54
N ALA A 131 5.98 12.33 7.69
CA ALA A 131 5.29 13.58 7.97
C ALA A 131 3.87 13.39 8.56
N ALA A 132 3.54 12.17 9.01
CA ALA A 132 2.21 11.82 9.53
C ALA A 132 1.04 12.09 8.57
N GLY A 133 1.31 12.07 7.26
CA GLY A 133 0.28 12.15 6.23
C GLY A 133 -0.47 10.83 6.03
N THR A 134 -1.44 10.84 5.11
CA THR A 134 -2.23 9.65 4.73
C THR A 134 -1.36 8.66 3.95
N VAL A 135 -1.30 7.41 4.40
CA VAL A 135 -0.53 6.33 3.79
C VAL A 135 -1.25 4.97 3.90
N VAL A 136 -1.00 4.05 2.97
CA VAL A 136 -1.70 2.77 2.90
C VAL A 136 -0.77 1.61 3.24
N THR A 137 -1.03 0.99 4.39
CA THR A 137 -0.25 -0.13 4.90
C THR A 137 -0.47 -1.42 4.12
N ALA A 138 0.64 -2.04 3.76
CA ALA A 138 0.70 -3.37 3.14
C ALA A 138 1.95 -4.11 3.60
N PRO A 139 1.86 -5.30 4.20
CA PRO A 139 1.26 -5.61 5.51
C PRO A 139 1.86 -4.85 6.72
N THR A 140 2.85 -3.98 6.52
CA THR A 140 3.41 -3.06 7.54
C THR A 140 3.73 -1.72 6.89
N CYS A 141 3.80 -0.63 7.67
CA CYS A 141 4.07 0.72 7.14
C CYS A 141 5.40 0.86 6.36
N GLY A 142 6.35 -0.08 6.54
CA GLY A 142 7.64 -0.06 5.85
C GLY A 142 7.68 -0.85 4.53
N GLY A 143 6.68 -1.69 4.25
CA GLY A 143 6.59 -2.52 3.05
C GLY A 143 5.73 -1.92 1.92
N GLU A 144 5.03 -0.82 2.22
CA GLU A 144 4.12 -0.13 1.29
C GLU A 144 4.82 0.24 -0.02
N ASN A 145 6.06 0.71 0.07
CA ASN A 145 6.88 1.11 -1.06
C ASN A 145 7.08 0.02 -2.12
N THR A 146 7.20 -1.25 -1.71
CA THR A 146 7.49 -2.38 -2.59
C THR A 146 6.23 -2.80 -3.36
N VAL A 147 5.08 -2.77 -2.67
CA VAL A 147 3.78 -3.09 -3.28
C VAL A 147 3.37 -1.97 -4.24
N LEU A 148 3.43 -0.70 -3.84
CA LEU A 148 3.08 0.40 -4.74
C LEU A 148 3.96 0.42 -6.00
N SER A 149 5.29 0.34 -5.83
CA SER A 149 6.26 0.35 -6.94
C SER A 149 6.00 -0.69 -8.02
N SER A 150 5.53 -1.88 -7.64
CA SER A 150 5.22 -2.97 -8.57
C SER A 150 3.84 -2.85 -9.22
N CYS A 151 2.90 -2.14 -8.60
CA CYS A 151 1.54 -1.91 -9.13
C CYS A 151 1.47 -0.77 -10.18
N PHE A 152 2.45 0.13 -10.25
CA PHE A 152 2.51 1.21 -11.23
C PHE A 152 3.32 0.89 -12.50
N ARG A 153 3.62 -0.39 -12.73
CA ARG A 153 4.25 -0.89 -13.96
C ARG A 153 3.18 -1.34 -14.96
#